data_AF-A0A959AB77-F1
#
_entry.id   AF-A0A959AB77-F1
#
_cell.length_a   1.000
_cell.length_b   1.000
_cell.length_c   1.000
_cell.angle_alpha   90.00
_cell.angle_beta   90.00
_cell.angle_gamma   90.00
#
_symmetry.space_group_name_H-M   'P 1'
#
loop_
_entity.id
_entity.type
_entity.pdbx_description
1 polymer ?
#
loop_
_entity_poly.entity_id
_entity_poly.type
_entity_poly.pdbx_seq_one_letter_code
_entity_poly.pdbx_strand_id
1 'polypeptide(L)'
;MKLLRYSLILSIYLWCSPIQAQMERTMYQVFTVDSAKTITLDIMGNYEINTWAGSDILVENHIQIWDASREILGFLIKDGRYDLAMDSTAGVNPVDMTIYTRNKERKPIKRPDGQKCLEIAVAKIFIPETFAVSEDKKILTRKEEEN
;
A
#
# COMPACT_ATOMS: atom_id res chain seq x y z
N MET A 1 16.39 53.72 -16.39
CA MET A 1 16.91 52.33 -16.34
C MET A 1 16.89 51.69 -14.93
N LYS A 2 17.10 52.41 -13.82
CA LYS A 2 17.04 51.82 -12.46
C LYS A 2 15.64 51.36 -12.05
N LEU A 3 14.59 52.13 -12.37
CA LEU A 3 13.18 51.79 -12.09
C LEU A 3 12.70 50.51 -12.81
N LEU A 4 13.18 50.27 -14.04
CA LEU A 4 12.87 49.06 -14.81
C LEU A 4 13.47 47.79 -14.18
N ARG A 5 14.63 47.93 -13.50
CA ARG A 5 15.29 46.82 -12.80
C ARG A 5 14.54 46.42 -11.53
N TYR A 6 13.97 47.36 -10.78
CA TYR A 6 13.16 47.05 -9.60
C TYR A 6 11.82 46.40 -9.94
N SER A 7 11.21 46.80 -11.07
CA SER A 7 10.00 46.17 -11.60
C SER A 7 10.23 44.68 -11.94
N LEU A 8 11.39 44.34 -12.50
CA LEU A 8 11.74 42.96 -12.86
C LEU A 8 11.97 42.06 -11.63
N ILE A 9 12.53 42.63 -10.55
CA ILE A 9 12.74 41.90 -9.29
C ILE A 9 11.40 41.64 -8.58
N LEU A 10 10.46 42.60 -8.63
CA LEU A 10 9.14 42.47 -8.02
C LEU A 10 8.27 41.41 -8.72
N SER A 11 8.38 41.27 -10.04
CA SER A 11 7.61 40.25 -10.79
C SER A 11 8.04 38.80 -10.49
N ILE A 12 9.31 38.58 -10.10
CA ILE A 12 9.82 37.24 -9.78
C ILE A 12 9.29 36.73 -8.42
N TYR A 13 8.99 37.63 -7.47
CA TYR A 13 8.47 37.23 -6.16
C TYR A 13 7.00 36.79 -6.17
N LEU A 14 6.22 37.18 -7.19
CA LEU A 14 4.78 36.85 -7.27
C LEU A 14 4.49 35.42 -7.73
N TRP A 15 5.50 34.66 -8.17
CA TRP A 15 5.33 33.31 -8.73
C TRP A 15 5.74 32.18 -7.76
N CYS A 16 6.06 32.51 -6.50
CA CYS A 16 6.35 31.50 -5.49
C CYS A 16 5.04 30.99 -4.86
N SER A 17 4.31 30.16 -5.59
CA SER A 17 3.23 29.38 -4.98
C SER A 17 3.84 28.23 -4.17
N PRO A 18 3.42 28.00 -2.91
CA PRO A 18 3.83 26.81 -2.18
C PRO A 18 3.27 25.58 -2.91
N ILE A 19 4.14 24.83 -3.56
CA ILE A 19 3.80 23.49 -4.05
C ILE A 19 3.47 22.66 -2.81
N GLN A 20 2.20 22.31 -2.64
CA GLN A 20 1.81 21.36 -1.60
C GLN A 20 2.42 20.01 -1.99
N ALA A 21 3.48 19.61 -1.29
CA ALA A 21 4.14 18.35 -1.54
C ALA A 21 3.18 17.20 -1.20
N GLN A 22 2.81 16.42 -2.20
CA GLN A 22 2.13 15.14 -1.99
C GLN A 22 3.11 14.20 -1.28
N MET A 23 2.70 13.64 -0.15
CA MET A 23 3.53 12.67 0.53
C MET A 23 3.19 11.27 0.07
N GLU A 24 4.23 10.55 -0.32
CA GLU A 24 4.12 9.20 -0.86
C GLU A 24 5.15 8.28 -0.20
N ARG A 25 4.75 7.03 0.03
CA ARG A 25 5.65 5.98 0.49
C ARG A 25 5.22 4.63 -0.04
N THR A 26 6.20 3.89 -0.57
CA THR A 26 6.05 2.48 -0.93
C THR A 26 6.64 1.59 0.16
N MET A 27 5.94 0.51 0.49
CA MET A 27 6.34 -0.50 1.47
C MET A 27 6.24 -1.89 0.86
N TYR A 28 7.07 -2.81 1.34
CA TYR A 28 7.11 -4.19 0.88
C TYR A 28 6.88 -5.16 2.04
N GLN A 29 6.05 -6.18 1.81
CA GLN A 29 5.83 -7.31 2.73
C GLN A 29 5.94 -8.62 1.96
N VAL A 30 6.56 -9.64 2.56
CA VAL A 30 6.74 -10.96 1.95
C VAL A 30 6.02 -11.99 2.81
N PHE A 31 5.28 -12.89 2.17
CA PHE A 31 4.58 -14.00 2.80
C PHE A 31 5.06 -15.32 2.20
N THR A 32 5.65 -16.15 3.04
CA THR A 32 6.07 -17.51 2.66
C THR A 32 4.87 -18.44 2.58
N VAL A 33 4.70 -19.09 1.42
CA VAL A 33 3.49 -19.84 1.06
C VAL A 33 3.79 -21.27 0.58
N ASP A 34 4.99 -21.78 0.85
CA ASP A 34 5.47 -23.08 0.38
C ASP A 34 4.53 -24.25 0.72
N SER A 35 3.96 -24.26 1.93
CA SER A 35 3.02 -25.30 2.36
C SER A 35 1.57 -25.05 1.95
N ALA A 36 1.24 -23.84 1.50
CA ALA A 36 -0.13 -23.44 1.24
C ALA A 36 -0.63 -24.07 -0.07
N LYS A 37 -1.78 -24.74 0.01
CA LYS A 37 -2.58 -25.14 -1.14
C LYS A 37 -3.60 -24.07 -1.50
N THR A 38 -4.22 -23.48 -0.48
CA THR A 38 -5.24 -22.44 -0.65
C THR A 38 -4.85 -21.20 0.12
N ILE A 39 -5.00 -20.03 -0.50
CA ILE A 39 -4.78 -18.74 0.17
C ILE A 39 -6.00 -17.87 -0.07
N THR A 40 -6.59 -17.39 1.02
CA THR A 40 -7.68 -16.41 0.98
C THR A 40 -7.11 -15.00 1.15
N LEU A 41 -7.47 -14.09 0.26
CA LEU A 41 -7.11 -12.67 0.32
C LEU A 41 -8.28 -11.87 0.88
N ASP A 42 -8.16 -11.47 2.15
CA ASP A 42 -9.12 -10.60 2.87
C ASP A 42 -8.52 -9.20 3.05
N ILE A 43 -8.30 -8.53 1.92
CA ILE A 43 -7.63 -7.24 1.84
C ILE A 43 -8.68 -6.14 1.68
N MET A 44 -8.60 -5.12 2.53
CA MET A 44 -9.49 -3.98 2.49
C MET A 44 -9.07 -2.99 1.41
N GLY A 45 -10.03 -2.55 0.61
CA GLY A 45 -9.82 -1.56 -0.45
C GLY A 45 -9.46 -2.21 -1.79
N ASN A 46 -8.98 -1.40 -2.72
CA ASN A 46 -8.61 -1.87 -4.05
C ASN A 46 -7.20 -2.43 -4.02
N TYR A 47 -7.02 -3.57 -4.70
CA TYR A 47 -5.71 -4.16 -4.91
C TYR A 47 -5.59 -4.70 -6.33
N GLU A 48 -4.35 -4.80 -6.78
CA GLU A 48 -3.97 -5.38 -8.07
C GLU A 48 -3.24 -6.71 -7.82
N ILE A 49 -3.47 -7.67 -8.70
CA ILE A 49 -2.76 -8.95 -8.69
C ILE A 49 -1.92 -9.04 -9.95
N ASN A 50 -0.65 -9.36 -9.78
CA ASN A 50 0.30 -9.68 -10.83
C ASN A 50 0.94 -11.04 -10.53
N THR A 51 1.27 -11.82 -11.55
CA THR A 51 2.05 -13.04 -11.36
C THR A 51 3.54 -12.75 -11.51
N TRP A 52 4.38 -13.55 -10.83
CA TRP A 52 5.84 -13.44 -10.95
C TRP A 52 6.55 -14.78 -10.72
N ALA A 53 7.80 -14.87 -11.15
CA ALA A 53 8.64 -16.06 -11.05
C ALA A 53 9.25 -16.32 -9.64
N GLY A 54 8.69 -15.71 -8.58
CA GLY A 54 9.12 -15.95 -7.20
C GLY A 54 8.41 -17.13 -6.55
N SER A 55 8.92 -17.59 -5.40
CA SER A 55 8.29 -18.64 -4.57
C SER A 55 7.33 -18.09 -3.52
N ASP A 56 7.57 -16.86 -3.05
CA ASP A 56 6.78 -16.19 -2.04
C ASP A 56 5.75 -15.23 -2.65
N ILE A 57 4.73 -14.86 -1.87
CA ILE A 57 3.88 -13.73 -2.21
C ILE A 57 4.58 -12.44 -1.76
N LEU A 58 4.76 -11.50 -2.69
CA LEU A 58 5.26 -10.15 -2.39
C LEU A 58 4.10 -9.16 -2.48
N VAL A 59 3.97 -8.30 -1.48
CA VAL A 59 2.99 -7.22 -1.46
C VAL A 59 3.72 -5.89 -1.45
N GLU A 60 3.42 -5.05 -2.45
CA GLU A 60 3.82 -3.66 -2.52
C GLU A 60 2.63 -2.78 -2.11
N ASN A 61 2.75 -2.05 -1.00
CA ASN A 61 1.76 -1.09 -0.57
C ASN A 61 2.22 0.32 -0.92
N HIS A 62 1.45 1.00 -1.77
CA HIS A 62 1.69 2.37 -2.17
C HIS A 62 0.73 3.32 -1.45
N ILE A 63 1.28 4.16 -0.58
CA ILE A 63 0.53 5.03 0.31
C ILE A 63 0.75 6.48 -0.06
N GLN A 64 -0.33 7.21 -0.29
CA GLN A 64 -0.34 8.64 -0.54
C GLN A 64 -1.25 9.34 0.46
N ILE A 65 -0.72 10.38 1.13
CA ILE A 65 -1.50 11.21 2.05
C ILE A 65 -1.30 12.68 1.69
N TRP A 66 -2.39 13.37 1.45
CA TRP A 66 -2.40 14.80 1.14
C TRP A 66 -2.58 15.62 2.40
N ASP A 67 -1.87 16.75 2.47
CA ASP A 67 -1.98 17.72 3.57
C ASP A 67 -1.70 17.13 4.96
N ALA A 68 -0.84 16.11 5.03
CA ALA A 68 -0.30 15.56 6.27
C ALA A 68 1.19 15.87 6.40
N SER A 69 1.73 15.77 7.62
CA SER A 69 3.17 15.88 7.86
C SER A 69 3.86 14.53 7.70
N ARG A 70 5.15 14.53 7.34
CA ARG A 70 5.95 13.29 7.13
C ARG A 70 5.95 12.40 8.36
N GLU A 71 5.97 13.02 9.53
CA GLU A 71 5.96 12.38 10.83
C GLU A 71 4.64 11.62 11.06
N ILE A 72 3.51 12.16 10.60
CA ILE A 72 2.20 11.48 10.66
C ILE A 72 2.23 10.22 9.79
N LEU A 73 2.68 10.32 8.53
CA LEU A 73 2.78 9.14 7.66
C LEU A 73 3.72 8.09 8.25
N GLY A 74 4.89 8.51 8.75
CA GLY A 74 5.84 7.61 9.41
C GLY A 74 5.25 6.94 10.65
N PHE A 75 4.49 7.67 11.46
CA PHE A 75 3.78 7.13 12.61
C PHE A 75 2.72 6.10 12.20
N LEU A 76 1.87 6.41 11.22
CA LEU A 76 0.79 5.52 10.76
C LEU A 76 1.36 4.22 10.15
N ILE A 77 2.45 4.32 9.40
CA ILE A 77 3.17 3.16 8.86
C ILE A 77 3.73 2.31 10.01
N LYS A 78 4.42 2.93 10.98
CA LYS A 78 5.01 2.23 12.11
C LYS A 78 3.96 1.55 13.00
N ASP A 79 2.78 2.14 13.12
CA ASP A 79 1.62 1.58 13.83
C ASP A 79 1.02 0.36 13.09
N GLY A 80 1.46 0.09 11.86
CA GLY A 80 1.00 -1.02 11.05
C GLY A 80 -0.38 -0.79 10.43
N ARG A 81 -0.78 0.48 10.25
CA ARG A 81 -2.07 0.85 9.64
C ARG A 81 -2.27 0.23 8.25
N TYR A 82 -1.19 0.08 7.50
CA TYR A 82 -1.17 -0.42 6.14
C TYR A 82 -0.71 -1.87 6.02
N ASP A 83 -0.36 -2.51 7.15
CA ASP A 83 0.20 -3.85 7.13
C ASP A 83 -0.89 -4.86 6.77
N LEU A 84 -0.48 -5.82 5.95
CA LEU A 84 -1.15 -7.11 5.85
C LEU A 84 -0.54 -8.08 6.86
N ALA A 85 -1.35 -9.02 7.31
CA ALA A 85 -0.96 -10.11 8.20
C ALA A 85 -1.43 -11.44 7.62
N MET A 86 -0.79 -12.52 8.06
CA MET A 86 -1.15 -13.87 7.63
C MET A 86 -1.67 -14.65 8.83
N ASP A 87 -2.89 -15.16 8.72
CA ASP A 87 -3.46 -16.07 9.71
C ASP A 87 -2.83 -17.45 9.50
N SER A 88 -2.05 -17.87 10.49
CA SER A 88 -1.33 -19.15 10.51
C SER A 88 -1.89 -20.10 11.58
N THR A 89 -3.13 -19.87 12.04
CA THR A 89 -3.76 -20.63 13.15
C THR A 89 -3.83 -22.15 12.94
N ALA A 90 -3.59 -22.64 11.72
CA ALA A 90 -3.57 -24.06 11.39
C ALA A 90 -2.24 -24.81 11.69
N GLY A 91 -1.26 -24.19 12.35
CA GLY A 91 -0.07 -24.87 12.90
C GLY A 91 1.19 -24.77 12.03
N VAL A 92 2.15 -25.68 12.24
CA VAL A 92 3.42 -25.72 11.50
C VAL A 92 3.13 -26.32 10.12
N ASN A 93 3.15 -25.48 9.07
CA ASN A 93 2.76 -25.78 7.67
C ASN A 93 1.25 -25.81 7.41
N PRO A 94 0.58 -24.64 7.50
CA PRO A 94 -0.85 -24.58 7.22
C PRO A 94 -1.12 -24.82 5.72
N VAL A 95 -2.10 -25.68 5.45
CA VAL A 95 -2.57 -26.01 4.09
C VAL A 95 -3.43 -24.87 3.53
N ASP A 96 -4.25 -24.28 4.41
CA ASP A 96 -5.08 -23.12 4.11
C ASP A 96 -4.53 -21.92 4.90
N MET A 97 -4.28 -20.82 4.18
CA MET A 97 -3.80 -19.57 4.76
C MET A 97 -4.75 -18.43 4.42
N THR A 98 -4.78 -17.41 5.28
CA THR A 98 -5.50 -16.16 4.97
C THR A 98 -4.55 -14.99 5.10
N ILE A 99 -4.36 -14.21 4.04
CA ILE A 99 -3.68 -12.92 4.09
C ILE A 99 -4.75 -11.84 4.24
N TYR A 100 -4.69 -11.07 5.32
CA TYR A 100 -5.72 -10.10 5.66
C TYR A 100 -5.15 -8.73 6.01
N THR A 101 -5.94 -7.67 5.82
CA THR A 101 -5.57 -6.34 6.33
C THR A 101 -5.59 -6.32 7.85
N ARG A 102 -4.44 -6.05 8.47
CA ARG A 102 -4.28 -6.05 9.93
C ARG A 102 -5.18 -5.03 10.61
N ASN A 103 -5.29 -3.83 10.04
CA ASN A 103 -6.14 -2.75 10.55
C ASN A 103 -7.26 -2.43 9.57
N LYS A 104 -8.42 -3.07 9.77
CA LYS A 104 -9.63 -2.90 8.95
C LYS A 104 -10.40 -1.61 9.29
N GLU A 105 -10.24 -1.06 10.48
CA GLU A 105 -10.98 0.12 10.94
C GLU A 105 -10.08 1.36 11.01
N ARG A 106 -9.81 1.91 9.83
CA ARG A 106 -8.94 3.07 9.67
C ARG A 106 -9.67 4.38 10.01
N LYS A 107 -9.39 4.93 11.21
CA LYS A 107 -9.89 6.27 11.59
C LYS A 107 -9.40 7.35 10.61
N PRO A 108 -10.24 8.33 10.22
CA PRO A 108 -9.81 9.42 9.33
C PRO A 108 -8.67 10.23 9.93
N ILE A 109 -7.70 10.60 9.10
CA ILE A 109 -6.61 11.49 9.48
C ILE A 109 -7.15 12.92 9.46
N LYS A 110 -6.98 13.63 10.56
CA LYS A 110 -7.48 15.01 10.72
C LYS A 110 -6.33 16.01 10.61
N ARG A 111 -6.58 17.08 9.87
CA ARG A 111 -5.76 18.27 9.80
C ARG A 111 -5.98 19.13 11.05
N PRO A 112 -5.07 20.07 11.37
CA PRO A 112 -5.23 20.99 12.50
C PRO A 112 -6.50 21.85 12.44
N ASP A 113 -7.00 22.14 11.24
CA ASP A 113 -8.25 22.88 11.01
C ASP A 113 -9.53 22.01 11.17
N GLY A 114 -9.37 20.73 11.50
CA GLY A 114 -10.46 19.77 11.67
C GLY A 114 -10.92 19.08 10.38
N GLN A 115 -10.41 19.47 9.21
CA GLN A 115 -10.71 18.82 7.94
C GLN A 115 -10.01 17.46 7.83
N LYS A 116 -10.51 16.58 6.95
CA LYS A 116 -9.92 15.26 6.72
C LYS A 116 -8.82 15.34 5.66
N CYS A 117 -7.70 14.66 5.88
CA CYS A 117 -6.72 14.42 4.82
C CYS A 117 -7.29 13.44 3.80
N LEU A 118 -6.91 13.59 2.53
CA LEU A 118 -7.12 12.57 1.51
C LEU A 118 -6.04 11.49 1.69
N GLU A 119 -6.49 10.25 1.89
CA GLU A 119 -5.64 9.07 2.07
C GLU A 119 -5.95 8.07 0.95
N ILE A 120 -4.93 7.70 0.19
CA ILE A 120 -5.00 6.68 -0.87
C ILE A 120 -3.99 5.60 -0.52
N ALA A 121 -4.47 4.36 -0.39
CA ALA A 121 -3.64 3.19 -0.11
C ALA A 121 -3.98 2.11 -1.11
N VAL A 122 -3.03 1.74 -1.96
CA VAL A 122 -3.20 0.72 -3.00
C VAL A 122 -2.20 -0.41 -2.77
N ALA A 123 -2.69 -1.64 -2.74
CA ALA A 123 -1.85 -2.83 -2.63
C ALA A 123 -1.66 -3.46 -4.02
N LYS A 124 -0.42 -3.80 -4.37
CA LYS A 124 -0.08 -4.65 -5.51
C LYS A 124 0.47 -5.96 -4.97
N ILE A 125 -0.14 -7.06 -5.38
CA ILE A 125 0.16 -8.40 -4.88
C ILE A 125 0.81 -9.16 -6.03
N PHE A 126 2.05 -9.56 -5.83
CA PHE A 126 2.82 -10.38 -6.75
C PHE A 126 2.74 -11.84 -6.27
N ILE A 127 2.09 -12.66 -7.07
CA ILE A 127 1.71 -14.04 -6.73
C ILE A 127 2.57 -15.00 -7.55
N PRO A 128 3.20 -16.01 -6.93
CA PRO A 128 3.93 -17.04 -7.66
C PRO A 128 3.11 -17.65 -8.79
N GLU A 129 3.75 -17.93 -9.92
CA GLU A 129 3.09 -18.58 -11.08
C GLU A 129 2.54 -19.98 -10.75
N THR A 130 2.97 -20.58 -9.64
CA THR A 130 2.47 -21.84 -9.10
C THR A 130 1.04 -21.76 -8.56
N PHE A 131 0.45 -20.57 -8.45
CA PHE A 131 -0.95 -20.38 -8.06
C PHE A 131 -1.84 -19.95 -9.23
N ALA A 132 -3.07 -20.43 -9.23
CA ALA A 132 -4.18 -19.93 -10.02
C ALA A 132 -5.00 -18.95 -9.16
N VAL A 133 -5.46 -17.86 -9.77
CA VAL A 133 -6.27 -16.81 -9.13
C VAL A 133 -7.73 -17.01 -9.51
N SER A 134 -8.62 -16.99 -8.54
CA SER A 134 -10.07 -17.04 -8.77
C SER A 134 -10.57 -15.81 -9.53
N GLU A 135 -11.74 -15.91 -10.16
CA GLU A 135 -12.35 -14.81 -10.91
C GLU A 135 -12.61 -13.57 -10.04
N ASP A 136 -12.99 -13.78 -8.77
CA ASP A 136 -13.23 -12.72 -7.79
C ASP A 136 -11.94 -12.16 -7.17
N LYS A 137 -10.76 -12.67 -7.57
CA LYS A 137 -9.42 -12.30 -7.09
C LYS A 137 -9.18 -12.54 -5.60
N LYS A 138 -10.07 -13.26 -4.91
CA LYS A 138 -9.98 -13.48 -3.46
C LYS A 138 -9.35 -14.80 -3.06
N ILE A 139 -9.32 -15.78 -3.95
CA ILE A 139 -8.85 -17.14 -3.63
C ILE A 139 -7.72 -17.50 -4.57
N LEU A 140 -6.62 -17.97 -4.00
CA LEU A 140 -5.48 -18.51 -4.72
C LEU A 140 -5.44 -20.02 -4.47
N THR A 141 -5.31 -20.80 -5.54
CA THR A 141 -5.20 -22.25 -5.46
C THR A 141 -3.92 -22.70 -6.14
N ARG A 142 -3.09 -23.45 -5.42
CA ARG A 142 -1.86 -24.02 -5.98
C ARG A 142 -2.22 -24.94 -7.15
N LYS A 143 -1.57 -24.73 -8.29
CA LYS A 143 -1.72 -25.59 -9.47
C LYS A 143 -1.13 -26.96 -9.11
N GLU A 144 -1.84 -28.02 -9.47
CA GLU A 144 -1.26 -29.37 -9.40
C GLU A 144 -0.15 -29.46 -10.46
N GLU A 145 1.02 -30.00 -10.08
CA GLU A 145 2.06 -30.30 -11.05
C GLU A 145 1.53 -31.43 -11.95
N GLU A 146 1.36 -31.15 -13.24
CA GLU A 146 1.18 -32.20 -14.25
C GLU A 146 2.45 -33.07 -14.23
N ASN A 147 2.32 -34.25 -13.65
CA ASN A 147 3.35 -35.30 -13.63
C ASN A 147 3.52 -35.92 -15.02
#